data_AF-A0A257KKU8-F1
#
_entry.id   AF-A0A257KKU8-F1
#
_cell.length_a   1.000
_cell.length_b   1.000
_cell.length_c   1.000
_cell.angle_alpha   90.00
_cell.angle_beta   90.00
_cell.angle_gamma   90.00
#
_symmetry.space_group_name_H-M   'P 1'
#
loop_
_entity.id
_entity.type
_entity.pdbx_description
1 polymer ?
#
loop_
_entity_poly.entity_id
_entity_poly.type
_entity_poly.pdbx_seq_one_letter_code
_entity_poly.pdbx_strand_id
1 'polypeptide(L)' 'MPAAQRGPNNPETWGKVGRNEDCSCDSGKKFKHCHGRYA' A
#
# COMPACT_ATOMS: atom_id res chain seq x y z
N MET A 1 -6.98 -20.85 4.21
CA MET A 1 -7.75 -19.59 4.14
C MET A 1 -6.75 -18.50 3.80
N PRO A 2 -6.89 -17.80 2.66
CA PRO A 2 -5.78 -17.01 2.11
C PRO A 2 -5.47 -15.82 3.00
N ALA A 3 -4.17 -15.56 3.16
CA ALA A 3 -3.63 -14.41 3.88
C ALA A 3 -4.34 -13.13 3.46
N ALA A 4 -4.67 -12.28 4.44
CA ALA A 4 -5.27 -10.97 4.24
C ALA A 4 -4.66 -10.29 3.02
N GLN A 5 -5.43 -10.29 1.93
CA GLN A 5 -5.03 -9.76 0.65
C GLN A 5 -4.98 -8.26 0.87
N ARG A 6 -3.79 -7.72 1.17
CA ARG A 6 -3.48 -6.29 1.18
C ARG A 6 -3.84 -5.78 -0.20
N GLY A 7 -5.09 -5.40 -0.37
CA GLY A 7 -5.66 -5.20 -1.69
C GLY A 7 -5.06 -3.94 -2.27
N PRO A 8 -4.59 -3.92 -3.54
CA PRO A 8 -4.04 -2.73 -4.18
C PRO A 8 -4.97 -1.50 -4.11
N ASN A 9 -6.26 -1.75 -3.92
CA ASN A 9 -7.32 -0.75 -3.89
C ASN A 9 -7.72 -0.29 -2.46
N ASN A 10 -7.24 -0.95 -1.40
CA ASN A 10 -7.62 -0.65 -0.02
C ASN A 10 -6.37 -0.40 0.86
N PRO A 11 -5.81 0.83 0.87
CA PRO A 11 -4.67 1.17 1.71
C PRO A 11 -4.94 0.98 3.21
N GLU A 12 -6.21 1.02 3.63
CA GLU A 12 -6.64 0.75 5.01
C GLU A 12 -6.38 -0.70 5.44
N THR A 13 -6.34 -1.65 4.49
CA THR A 13 -6.00 -3.05 4.76
C THR A 13 -4.50 -3.29 4.86
N TRP A 14 -3.68 -2.31 4.47
CA TRP A 14 -2.22 -2.45 4.51
C TRP A 14 -1.66 -2.29 5.93
N GLY A 15 -2.44 -1.70 6.83
CA GLY A 15 -2.02 -1.38 8.19
C GLY A 15 -1.03 -0.21 8.19
N LYS A 16 0.01 -0.28 9.03
CA LYS A 16 1.12 0.69 9.01
C LYS A 16 2.08 0.38 7.87
N VAL A 17 1.75 0.80 6.65
CA VAL A 17 2.75 0.89 5.57
C VAL A 17 3.60 2.13 5.79
N GLY A 18 4.91 1.95 5.90
CA GLY A 18 5.85 3.05 6.00
C GLY A 18 5.81 3.89 4.72
N ARG A 19 5.80 5.22 4.84
CA ARG A 19 5.84 6.15 3.69
C ARG A 19 7.00 5.87 2.71
N ASN A 20 8.06 5.23 3.16
CA ASN A 20 9.24 4.90 2.36
C ASN A 20 9.25 3.49 1.77
N GLU A 21 8.34 2.61 2.19
CA GLU A 21 8.21 1.24 1.68
C GLU A 21 7.55 1.23 0.30
N ASP A 22 7.76 0.14 -0.42
CA ASP A 22 7.14 -0.10 -1.72
C ASP A 22 5.63 -0.23 -1.57
N CYS A 23 4.90 0.45 -2.47
CA CYS A 23 3.45 0.38 -2.47
C CYS A 23 3.00 -1.03 -2.82
N SER A 24 2.18 -1.64 -1.97
CA SER A 24 1.56 -2.95 -2.20
C SER A 24 0.55 -2.96 -3.37
N CYS A 25 0.39 -1.83 -4.05
CA CYS A 25 -0.44 -1.66 -5.24
C CYS A 25 0.20 -2.15 -6.55
N ASP A 26 1.32 -2.86 -6.49
CA ASP A 26 2.11 -3.35 -7.64
C ASP A 26 2.63 -2.23 -8.58
N SER A 27 2.45 -0.96 -8.20
CA SER A 27 2.79 0.19 -9.05
C SER A 27 4.31 0.45 -9.15
N GLY A 28 5.14 -0.34 -8.46
CA GLY A 28 6.61 -0.19 -8.43
C GLY A 28 7.10 1.13 -7.81
N LYS A 29 6.20 1.88 -7.17
CA LYS A 29 6.46 3.19 -6.58
C LYS A 29 6.34 3.10 -5.06
N LYS A 30 7.12 3.92 -4.33
CA LYS A 30 7.01 4.04 -2.87
C LYS A 30 5.63 4.53 -2.45
N PHE A 31 5.16 4.11 -1.28
CA PHE A 31 3.86 4.50 -0.74
C PHE A 31 3.66 6.03 -0.76
N LYS A 32 4.65 6.83 -0.32
CA LYS A 32 4.59 8.31 -0.37
C LYS A 32 4.44 8.93 -1.77
N HIS A 33 4.81 8.20 -2.83
CA HIS A 33 4.71 8.65 -4.22
C HIS A 33 3.52 8.00 -4.95
N CYS A 34 2.74 7.18 -4.25
CA CYS A 34 1.57 6.51 -4.77
C CYS A 34 0.37 6.84 -3.88
N HIS A 35 -0.29 5.85 -3.26
CA HIS A 35 -1.48 6.04 -2.43
C HIS A 35 -1.24 6.89 -1.17
N GLY A 36 0.00 7.05 -0.71
CA GLY A 36 0.37 7.92 0.41
C GLY A 36 0.69 9.37 0.03
N ARG A 37 0.46 9.81 -1.21
CA ARG A 37 0.59 11.22 -1.64
C ARG A 37 -0.69 12.03 -1.35
N TYR A 38 -1.85 11.37 -1.42
CA TYR A 38 -3.18 11.98 -1.31
C TYR A 38 -3.88 11.68 0.02
N ALA A 39 -3.15 11.11 0.98
CA ALA A 39 -3.61 10.73 2.32
C ALA A 39 -2.79 11.41 3.44
#